data_AF-A0A6A3V0Q3-F1
#
_entry.id   AF-A0A6A3V0Q3-F1
#
_cell.length_a   1.000
_cell.length_b   1.000
_cell.length_c   1.000
_cell.angle_alpha   90.00
_cell.angle_beta   90.00
_cell.angle_gamma   90.00
#
_symmetry.space_group_name_H-M   'P 1'
#
loop_
_entity.id
_entity.type
_entity.pdbx_description
1 polymer ?
#
loop_
_entity_poly.entity_id
_entity_poly.type
_entity_poly.pdbx_seq_one_letter_code
_entity_poly.pdbx_strand_id
1 'polypeptide(L)'
;FAISAVDATPEAVQTLARDYDDYQKYNTYGNGYAGAARAGLNAGAGLTAGAALNAGAGLNAVAGFQTGAGLNAGAGLNARAGLSAGAGLNAGAGLTAGAGLNAGAGLIAGAGLQAGAGLNARAGFNAGGGLNAGADLTAGAGLNIGPGLNAGARLNAGAGLNAGAGLIAGAGLNAGAGLTAGVDLNAGGGLNIVNCEKP
;
A
#
# COMPACT_ATOMS: atom_id res chain seq x y z
N PHE A 1 -11.53 8.34 29.85
CA PHE A 1 -11.82 9.75 30.17
C PHE A 1 -12.39 10.41 28.93
N ALA A 2 -13.63 10.88 29.00
CA ALA A 2 -14.27 11.60 27.91
C ALA A 2 -13.69 13.02 27.85
N ILE A 3 -13.25 13.47 26.68
CA ILE A 3 -12.81 14.87 26.50
C ILE A 3 -13.92 15.59 25.75
N SER A 4 -14.59 16.50 26.45
CA SER A 4 -15.57 17.45 25.94
C SER A 4 -14.91 18.46 25.01
N ALA A 5 -15.61 18.83 23.94
CA ALA A 5 -15.17 19.85 22.99
C ALA A 5 -14.92 21.19 23.71
N VAL A 6 -13.70 21.70 23.60
CA VAL A 6 -13.33 23.04 24.05
C VAL A 6 -13.61 24.01 22.91
N ASP A 7 -14.42 25.03 23.18
CA ASP A 7 -14.68 26.17 22.30
C ASP A 7 -13.39 27.01 22.21
N ALA A 8 -12.55 26.73 21.22
CA ALA A 8 -11.33 27.49 20.96
C ALA A 8 -11.57 28.43 19.77
N THR A 9 -11.30 29.73 19.97
CA THR A 9 -11.44 30.76 18.94
C THR A 9 -10.47 30.52 17.77
N PRO A 10 -10.78 31.01 16.55
CA PRO A 10 -9.96 30.76 15.36
C PRO A 10 -8.48 31.17 15.51
N GLU A 11 -8.18 32.20 16.30
CA GLU A 11 -6.78 32.60 16.56
C GLU A 11 -6.03 31.62 17.48
N ALA A 12 -6.72 30.97 18.43
CA ALA A 12 -6.13 29.95 19.30
C ALA A 12 -5.80 28.66 18.53
N VAL A 13 -6.62 28.31 17.53
CA VAL A 13 -6.38 27.16 16.62
C VAL A 13 -5.16 27.39 15.73
N GLN A 14 -4.94 28.62 15.25
CA GLN A 14 -3.77 28.95 14.42
C GLN A 14 -2.46 28.96 15.20
N THR A 15 -2.50 29.38 16.47
CA THR A 15 -1.32 29.37 17.35
C THR A 15 -0.93 27.94 17.73
N LEU A 16 -1.90 27.08 18.04
CA LEU A 16 -1.68 25.65 18.29
C LEU A 16 -1.17 24.89 17.05
N ALA A 17 -1.56 25.32 15.83
CA ALA A 17 -1.07 24.75 14.59
C ALA A 17 0.41 25.09 14.32
N ARG A 18 0.87 26.30 14.67
CA ARG A 18 2.30 26.67 14.57
C ARG A 18 3.16 25.92 15.58
N ASP A 19 2.66 25.70 16.79
CA ASP A 19 3.40 24.93 17.80
C ASP A 19 3.46 23.43 17.46
N TYR A 20 2.48 22.88 16.75
CA TYR A 20 2.50 21.48 16.30
C TYR A 20 3.58 21.19 15.25
N ASP A 21 3.80 22.12 14.32
CA ASP A 21 4.85 22.00 13.30
C ASP A 21 6.27 22.07 13.90
N ASP A 22 6.47 22.84 14.97
CA ASP A 22 7.76 22.90 15.67
C ASP A 22 7.97 21.70 16.64
N TYR A 23 6.90 21.14 17.22
CA TYR A 23 6.99 19.97 18.10
C TYR A 23 7.41 18.68 17.36
N GLN A 24 7.11 18.58 16.06
CA GLN A 24 7.52 17.44 15.21
C GLN A 24 9.00 17.47 14.82
N LYS A 25 9.72 18.58 15.07
CA LYS A 25 11.15 18.69 14.77
C LYS A 25 12.04 17.97 15.81
N TYR A 26 11.50 17.63 16.98
CA TYR A 26 12.30 17.13 18.11
C TYR A 26 11.83 15.83 18.77
N ASN A 27 10.73 15.20 18.34
CA ASN A 27 10.24 14.02 19.07
C ASN A 27 9.79 12.87 18.16
N THR A 28 10.74 12.01 17.77
CA THR A 28 10.45 10.74 17.09
C THR A 28 11.04 9.56 17.86
N TYR A 29 10.70 9.47 19.15
CA TYR A 29 10.70 8.20 19.89
C TYR A 29 9.36 8.08 20.60
N GLY A 30 8.41 7.37 20.01
CA GLY A 30 7.04 7.31 20.54
C GLY A 30 6.31 6.04 20.14
N ASN A 31 6.47 5.01 20.96
CA ASN A 31 5.62 3.82 20.96
C ASN A 31 4.13 4.24 21.07
N GLY A 32 3.29 3.76 20.14
CA GLY A 32 1.90 3.44 20.46
C GLY A 32 0.80 4.47 20.20
N TYR A 33 0.95 5.47 19.31
CA TYR A 33 -0.17 6.36 18.99
C TYR A 33 -0.98 5.88 17.78
N ALA A 34 -2.23 5.48 18.02
CA ALA A 34 -3.28 5.39 17.01
C ALA A 34 -3.67 6.83 16.60
N GLY A 35 -2.91 7.42 15.68
CA GLY A 35 -3.11 8.80 15.23
C GLY A 35 -4.01 8.85 14.00
N ALA A 36 -5.16 9.51 14.11
CA ALA A 36 -5.92 9.98 12.95
C ALA A 36 -5.49 11.42 12.64
N ALA A 37 -4.64 11.61 11.62
CA ALA A 37 -4.22 12.93 11.17
C ALA A 37 -5.16 13.42 10.05
N ARG A 38 -5.81 14.57 10.25
CA ARG A 38 -6.59 15.22 9.17
C ARG A 38 -5.66 15.83 8.12
N ALA A 39 -4.50 16.33 8.54
CA ALA A 39 -3.41 16.77 7.68
C ALA A 39 -2.48 15.60 7.30
N GLY A 40 -1.65 15.80 6.27
CA GLY A 40 -0.67 14.79 5.86
C GLY A 40 0.45 14.64 6.90
N LEU A 41 1.04 13.45 6.99
CA LEU A 41 2.17 13.18 7.89
C LEU A 41 3.44 12.94 7.07
N ASN A 42 4.50 13.70 7.37
CA ASN A 42 5.82 13.57 6.74
C ASN A 42 6.83 13.12 7.79
N ALA A 43 7.48 11.97 7.60
CA ALA A 43 8.48 11.43 8.51
C ALA A 43 9.85 11.30 7.81
N GLY A 44 10.88 11.97 8.34
CA GLY A 44 12.26 11.80 7.88
C GLY A 44 12.85 10.45 8.30
N ALA A 45 12.60 10.05 9.55
CA ALA A 45 12.93 8.73 10.08
C ALA A 45 11.80 7.72 9.81
N GLY A 46 12.09 6.43 9.99
CA GLY A 46 11.09 5.37 9.83
C GLY A 46 10.06 5.45 10.96
N LEU A 47 8.78 5.30 10.64
CA LEU A 47 7.71 5.29 11.64
C LEU A 47 7.24 3.86 11.88
N THR A 48 7.27 3.45 13.16
CA THR A 48 6.76 2.15 13.61
C THR A 48 5.59 2.34 14.57
N ALA A 49 4.45 1.70 14.31
CA ALA A 49 3.29 1.73 15.21
C ALA A 49 2.64 0.35 15.38
N GLY A 50 2.30 -0.02 16.63
CA GLY A 50 1.52 -1.25 16.87
C GLY A 50 0.07 -1.13 16.39
N ALA A 51 -0.49 0.07 16.46
CA ALA A 51 -1.87 0.38 16.08
C ALA A 51 -1.98 0.88 14.62
N ALA A 52 -3.22 1.10 14.17
CA ALA A 52 -3.49 1.62 12.84
C ALA A 52 -3.14 3.11 12.73
N LEU A 53 -2.63 3.52 11.58
CA LEU A 53 -2.42 4.93 11.25
C LEU A 53 -3.36 5.34 10.12
N ASN A 54 -4.08 6.45 10.33
CA ASN A 54 -5.06 6.96 9.39
C ASN A 54 -4.75 8.42 9.05
N ALA A 55 -4.63 8.76 7.77
CA ALA A 55 -4.43 10.13 7.30
C ALA A 55 -5.49 10.53 6.27
N GLY A 56 -6.11 11.71 6.44
CA GLY A 56 -7.07 12.24 5.45
C GLY A 56 -6.40 12.64 4.13
N ALA A 57 -5.23 13.28 4.23
CA ALA A 57 -4.37 13.60 3.09
C ALA A 57 -3.43 12.42 2.77
N GLY A 58 -2.12 12.59 2.91
CA GLY A 58 -1.13 11.54 2.60
C GLY A 58 -0.17 11.22 3.75
N LEU A 59 0.52 10.09 3.64
CA LEU A 59 1.62 9.67 4.50
C LEU A 59 2.88 9.56 3.66
N ASN A 60 3.92 10.33 3.98
CA ASN A 60 5.21 10.28 3.29
C ASN A 60 6.34 9.95 4.28
N ALA A 61 7.21 9.01 3.93
CA ALA A 61 8.39 8.71 4.72
C ALA A 61 9.64 8.48 3.85
N VAL A 62 10.81 8.91 4.35
CA VAL A 62 12.08 8.54 3.71
C VAL A 62 12.46 7.11 4.12
N ALA A 63 12.56 6.85 5.42
CA ALA A 63 12.98 5.54 5.93
C ALA A 63 11.84 4.51 6.08
N GLY A 64 10.61 4.85 5.68
CA GLY A 64 9.48 3.91 5.55
C GLY A 64 8.49 3.91 6.71
N PHE A 65 7.41 3.13 6.53
CA PHE A 65 6.36 2.93 7.53
C PHE A 65 6.19 1.44 7.85
N GLN A 66 6.09 1.11 9.14
CA GLN A 66 5.82 -0.23 9.63
C GLN A 66 4.68 -0.20 10.65
N THR A 67 3.62 -0.96 10.42
CA THR A 67 2.58 -1.14 11.43
C THR A 67 2.17 -2.57 11.68
N GLY A 68 1.81 -2.87 12.93
CA GLY A 68 1.20 -4.16 13.28
C GLY A 68 -0.23 -4.28 12.75
N ALA A 69 -0.96 -3.16 12.69
CA ALA A 69 -2.32 -3.07 12.18
C ALA A 69 -2.33 -2.56 10.71
N GLY A 70 -3.14 -1.55 10.39
CA GLY A 70 -3.29 -1.01 9.03
C GLY A 70 -2.65 0.36 8.83
N LEU A 71 -2.36 0.71 7.57
CA LEU A 71 -2.08 2.08 7.13
C LEU A 71 -3.17 2.51 6.15
N ASN A 72 -3.85 3.62 6.44
CA ASN A 72 -4.88 4.16 5.55
C ASN A 72 -4.57 5.64 5.23
N ALA A 73 -4.62 6.01 3.95
CA ALA A 73 -4.55 7.41 3.53
C ALA A 73 -5.59 7.76 2.45
N GLY A 74 -6.24 8.92 2.57
CA GLY A 74 -7.19 9.39 1.56
C GLY A 74 -6.52 9.76 0.23
N ALA A 75 -5.40 10.49 0.28
CA ALA A 75 -4.65 10.88 -0.90
C ALA A 75 -3.57 9.86 -1.29
N GLY A 76 -2.69 9.40 -0.39
CA GLY A 76 -1.66 8.44 -0.77
C GLY A 76 -0.70 8.00 0.33
N LEU A 77 -0.05 6.85 0.15
CA LEU A 77 1.09 6.42 0.97
C LEU A 77 2.36 6.38 0.10
N ASN A 78 3.40 7.11 0.49
CA ASN A 78 4.69 7.11 -0.20
C ASN A 78 5.84 6.83 0.77
N ALA A 79 6.71 5.89 0.41
CA ALA A 79 7.93 5.63 1.18
C ALA A 79 9.14 5.33 0.29
N ARG A 80 10.32 5.88 0.59
CA ARG A 80 11.53 5.47 -0.17
C ARG A 80 12.00 4.07 0.22
N ALA A 81 12.11 3.78 1.51
CA ALA A 81 12.60 2.48 1.97
C ALA A 81 11.53 1.37 1.98
N GLY A 82 10.25 1.65 2.19
CA GLY A 82 9.21 0.62 2.16
C GLY A 82 7.96 0.94 2.97
N LEU A 83 6.86 0.22 2.68
CA LEU A 83 5.64 0.20 3.51
C LEU A 83 5.36 -1.24 3.95
N SER A 84 5.09 -1.44 5.23
CA SER A 84 4.70 -2.73 5.78
C SER A 84 3.55 -2.60 6.76
N ALA A 85 2.51 -3.43 6.62
CA ALA A 85 1.39 -3.48 7.55
C ALA A 85 0.93 -4.92 7.81
N GLY A 86 0.71 -5.28 9.08
CA GLY A 86 0.21 -6.61 9.44
C GLY A 86 -1.23 -6.86 8.98
N ALA A 87 -2.09 -5.86 9.05
CA ALA A 87 -3.48 -5.95 8.59
C ALA A 87 -3.63 -5.50 7.14
N GLY A 88 -3.22 -4.30 6.75
CA GLY A 88 -3.40 -3.87 5.36
C GLY A 88 -2.91 -2.47 5.05
N LEU A 89 -2.76 -2.19 3.75
CA LEU A 89 -2.33 -0.90 3.22
C LEU A 89 -3.42 -0.40 2.27
N ASN A 90 -4.07 0.72 2.60
CA ASN A 90 -5.11 1.30 1.78
C ASN A 90 -4.80 2.77 1.43
N ALA A 91 -4.93 3.12 0.15
CA ALA A 91 -4.83 4.50 -0.28
C ALA A 91 -5.87 4.88 -1.35
N GLY A 92 -6.46 6.07 -1.22
CA GLY A 92 -7.41 6.57 -2.22
C GLY A 92 -6.75 6.89 -3.56
N ALA A 93 -5.67 7.68 -3.61
CA ALA A 93 -5.02 7.98 -4.90
C ALA A 93 -3.84 7.06 -5.24
N GLY A 94 -3.12 6.46 -4.29
CA GLY A 94 -2.08 5.47 -4.64
C GLY A 94 -1.12 5.06 -3.53
N LEU A 95 -0.39 3.97 -3.78
CA LEU A 95 0.67 3.46 -2.91
C LEU A 95 1.98 3.37 -3.67
N THR A 96 3.02 4.01 -3.15
CA THR A 96 4.35 4.01 -3.77
C THR A 96 5.41 3.64 -2.75
N ALA A 97 6.26 2.66 -3.07
CA ALA A 97 7.46 2.38 -2.29
C ALA A 97 8.71 2.12 -3.12
N GLY A 98 9.86 2.66 -2.71
CA GLY A 98 11.13 2.36 -3.39
C GLY A 98 11.57 0.91 -3.18
N ALA A 99 11.69 0.45 -1.94
CA ALA A 99 12.18 -0.91 -1.65
C ALA A 99 11.10 -1.98 -1.42
N GLY A 100 9.80 -1.65 -1.42
CA GLY A 100 8.74 -2.66 -1.44
C GLY A 100 7.46 -2.32 -0.66
N LEU A 101 6.37 -3.01 -0.99
CA LEU A 101 5.11 -2.99 -0.24
C LEU A 101 4.77 -4.38 0.27
N ASN A 102 4.53 -4.50 1.57
CA ASN A 102 4.17 -5.76 2.22
C ASN A 102 2.90 -5.60 3.06
N ALA A 103 1.92 -6.47 2.85
CA ALA A 103 0.69 -6.50 3.65
C ALA A 103 0.24 -7.91 4.03
N GLY A 104 -0.21 -8.10 5.27
CA GLY A 104 -0.81 -9.35 5.69
C GLY A 104 -2.19 -9.59 5.07
N ALA A 105 -3.18 -8.74 5.34
CA ALA A 105 -4.55 -8.95 4.86
C ALA A 105 -4.90 -8.26 3.52
N GLY A 106 -4.02 -7.44 2.95
CA GLY A 106 -4.20 -6.95 1.57
C GLY A 106 -3.64 -5.56 1.28
N LEU A 107 -3.57 -5.25 -0.01
CA LEU A 107 -3.09 -3.98 -0.56
C LEU A 107 -4.16 -3.39 -1.50
N ILE A 108 -4.68 -2.21 -1.17
CA ILE A 108 -5.76 -1.55 -1.92
C ILE A 108 -5.34 -0.14 -2.32
N ALA A 109 -5.44 0.17 -3.61
CA ALA A 109 -5.22 1.52 -4.12
C ALA A 109 -6.26 1.94 -5.14
N GLY A 110 -6.76 3.17 -5.06
CA GLY A 110 -7.69 3.67 -6.08
C GLY A 110 -7.04 3.89 -7.44
N ALA A 111 -5.95 4.67 -7.53
CA ALA A 111 -5.33 4.99 -8.83
C ALA A 111 -4.11 4.14 -9.20
N GLY A 112 -3.45 3.46 -8.25
CA GLY A 112 -2.39 2.51 -8.59
C GLY A 112 -1.45 2.10 -7.47
N LEU A 113 -0.66 1.06 -7.76
CA LEU A 113 0.32 0.43 -6.86
C LEU A 113 1.69 0.43 -7.53
N GLN A 114 2.71 0.99 -6.88
CA GLN A 114 4.07 1.02 -7.41
C GLN A 114 5.09 0.59 -6.35
N ALA A 115 5.94 -0.38 -6.69
CA ALA A 115 7.07 -0.74 -5.85
C ALA A 115 8.32 -1.05 -6.66
N GLY A 116 9.48 -0.52 -6.25
CA GLY A 116 10.74 -0.76 -6.95
C GLY A 116 11.28 -2.18 -6.78
N ALA A 117 11.31 -2.72 -5.56
CA ALA A 117 11.87 -4.07 -5.32
C ALA A 117 10.83 -5.20 -5.22
N GLY A 118 9.54 -4.91 -5.03
CA GLY A 118 8.50 -5.94 -5.04
C GLY A 118 7.23 -5.63 -4.25
N LEU A 119 6.21 -6.45 -4.50
CA LEU A 119 4.87 -6.34 -3.93
C LEU A 119 4.45 -7.69 -3.33
N ASN A 120 4.15 -7.73 -2.03
CA ASN A 120 3.64 -8.93 -1.38
C ASN A 120 2.36 -8.67 -0.58
N ALA A 121 1.30 -9.44 -0.86
CA ALA A 121 0.06 -9.42 -0.10
C ALA A 121 -0.47 -10.83 0.12
N ARG A 122 -0.70 -11.26 1.38
CA ARG A 122 -1.21 -12.63 1.60
C ARG A 122 -2.67 -12.76 1.16
N ALA A 123 -3.53 -11.79 1.48
CA ALA A 123 -4.93 -11.80 1.02
C ALA A 123 -5.17 -11.07 -0.32
N GLY A 124 -4.11 -10.65 -1.01
CA GLY A 124 -4.19 -10.19 -2.39
C GLY A 124 -4.16 -8.68 -2.59
N PHE A 125 -4.32 -8.26 -3.85
CA PHE A 125 -4.26 -6.86 -4.25
C PHE A 125 -5.51 -6.43 -5.01
N ASN A 126 -5.90 -5.18 -4.78
CA ASN A 126 -6.92 -4.50 -5.56
C ASN A 126 -6.41 -3.11 -5.96
N ALA A 127 -6.33 -2.85 -7.26
CA ALA A 127 -6.00 -1.52 -7.77
C ALA A 127 -6.98 -1.11 -8.87
N GLY A 128 -7.59 0.06 -8.72
CA GLY A 128 -8.46 0.61 -9.76
C GLY A 128 -7.70 1.05 -11.01
N GLY A 129 -6.44 1.44 -10.84
CA GLY A 129 -5.49 1.71 -11.93
C GLY A 129 -4.34 0.71 -11.99
N GLY A 130 -3.23 1.15 -12.58
CA GLY A 130 -2.12 0.26 -12.87
C GLY A 130 -1.35 -0.20 -11.65
N LEU A 131 -0.73 -1.37 -11.78
CA LEU A 131 0.21 -1.93 -10.83
C LEU A 131 1.57 -2.11 -11.50
N ASN A 132 2.64 -1.70 -10.81
CA ASN A 132 4.01 -1.93 -11.24
C ASN A 132 4.87 -2.44 -10.07
N ALA A 133 5.43 -3.64 -10.23
CA ALA A 133 6.46 -4.20 -9.37
C ALA A 133 7.77 -4.29 -10.16
N GLY A 134 8.82 -3.59 -9.73
CA GLY A 134 10.11 -3.61 -10.42
C GLY A 134 10.83 -4.97 -10.35
N ALA A 135 10.50 -5.81 -9.37
CA ALA A 135 10.89 -7.22 -9.36
C ALA A 135 9.66 -8.15 -9.24
N ASP A 136 9.47 -8.80 -8.09
CA ASP A 136 8.43 -9.80 -7.93
C ASP A 136 7.11 -9.21 -7.42
N LEU A 137 6.02 -9.80 -7.91
CA LEU A 137 4.68 -9.61 -7.37
C LEU A 137 4.15 -10.95 -6.87
N THR A 138 3.72 -10.99 -5.60
CA THR A 138 3.15 -12.19 -4.99
C THR A 138 1.86 -11.88 -4.23
N ALA A 139 0.76 -12.47 -4.68
CA ALA A 139 -0.57 -12.38 -4.10
C ALA A 139 -1.06 -13.76 -3.67
N GLY A 140 -1.41 -13.96 -2.39
CA GLY A 140 -1.91 -15.26 -1.93
C GLY A 140 -3.36 -15.53 -2.38
N ALA A 141 -4.30 -14.65 -2.05
CA ALA A 141 -5.72 -14.83 -2.39
C ALA A 141 -6.15 -14.21 -3.74
N GLY A 142 -5.21 -13.66 -4.52
CA GLY A 142 -5.45 -13.24 -5.90
C GLY A 142 -5.23 -11.76 -6.21
N LEU A 143 -5.41 -11.40 -7.49
CA LEU A 143 -5.17 -10.07 -8.05
C LEU A 143 -6.40 -9.55 -8.78
N ASN A 144 -6.82 -8.33 -8.48
CA ASN A 144 -7.83 -7.61 -9.24
C ASN A 144 -7.28 -6.22 -9.59
N ILE A 145 -6.73 -6.09 -10.79
CA ILE A 145 -6.03 -4.87 -11.21
C ILE A 145 -6.75 -4.30 -12.43
N GLY A 146 -6.89 -2.98 -12.45
CA GLY A 146 -7.32 -2.23 -13.62
C GLY A 146 -6.33 -2.32 -14.78
N PRO A 147 -6.33 -1.34 -15.70
CA PRO A 147 -5.40 -1.31 -16.83
C PRO A 147 -3.95 -1.16 -16.36
N GLY A 148 -3.07 -2.02 -16.88
CA GLY A 148 -1.63 -2.00 -16.72
C GLY A 148 -1.18 -2.78 -15.49
N LEU A 149 -0.84 -4.05 -15.67
CA LEU A 149 -0.20 -4.90 -14.67
C LEU A 149 1.19 -5.28 -15.16
N ASN A 150 2.23 -4.78 -14.49
CA ASN A 150 3.63 -5.08 -14.81
C ASN A 150 4.37 -5.66 -13.59
N ALA A 151 4.96 -6.84 -13.76
CA ALA A 151 5.94 -7.41 -12.85
C ALA A 151 7.27 -7.63 -13.61
N GLY A 152 8.33 -6.95 -13.15
CA GLY A 152 9.64 -6.98 -13.80
C GLY A 152 10.30 -8.37 -13.80
N ALA A 153 10.09 -9.14 -12.74
CA ALA A 153 10.55 -10.52 -12.62
C ALA A 153 9.37 -11.50 -12.67
N ARG A 154 8.85 -11.97 -11.54
CA ARG A 154 7.76 -12.96 -11.54
C ARG A 154 6.45 -12.37 -11.05
N LEU A 155 5.36 -12.92 -11.58
CA LEU A 155 4.01 -12.66 -11.11
C LEU A 155 3.39 -13.96 -10.59
N ASN A 156 3.07 -13.99 -9.29
CA ASN A 156 2.41 -15.13 -8.65
C ASN A 156 1.07 -14.71 -8.03
N ALA A 157 -0.02 -15.36 -8.44
CA ALA A 157 -1.36 -15.16 -7.89
C ALA A 157 -1.96 -16.50 -7.46
N GLY A 158 -2.08 -16.74 -6.15
CA GLY A 158 -2.47 -18.04 -5.61
C GLY A 158 -3.90 -18.47 -5.95
N ALA A 159 -4.89 -17.60 -5.76
CA ALA A 159 -6.30 -17.95 -6.02
C ALA A 159 -6.87 -17.36 -7.32
N GLY A 160 -6.06 -16.72 -8.17
CA GLY A 160 -6.49 -16.21 -9.48
C GLY A 160 -6.02 -14.78 -9.80
N LEU A 161 -5.99 -14.46 -11.09
CA LEU A 161 -5.54 -13.18 -11.61
C LEU A 161 -6.59 -12.58 -12.55
N ASN A 162 -7.11 -11.41 -12.20
CA ASN A 162 -7.90 -10.57 -13.09
C ASN A 162 -7.15 -9.26 -13.34
N ALA A 163 -6.73 -9.05 -14.58
CA ALA A 163 -6.16 -7.80 -15.05
C ALA A 163 -7.04 -7.23 -16.16
N GLY A 164 -7.17 -5.90 -16.19
CA GLY A 164 -7.78 -5.19 -17.31
C GLY A 164 -6.93 -5.31 -18.58
N ALA A 165 -6.53 -4.20 -19.17
CA ALA A 165 -5.63 -4.21 -20.34
C ALA A 165 -4.15 -4.29 -19.92
N GLY A 166 -3.32 -4.99 -20.68
CA GLY A 166 -1.87 -5.00 -20.56
C GLY A 166 -1.35 -5.74 -19.33
N LEU A 167 -1.19 -7.05 -19.45
CA LEU A 167 -0.54 -7.91 -18.46
C LEU A 167 0.85 -8.30 -18.92
N ILE A 168 1.87 -7.88 -18.17
CA ILE A 168 3.28 -8.17 -18.45
C ILE A 168 3.94 -8.79 -17.22
N ALA A 169 4.56 -9.96 -17.41
CA ALA A 169 5.44 -10.59 -16.46
C ALA A 169 6.77 -10.95 -17.14
N GLY A 170 7.88 -10.39 -16.66
CA GLY A 170 9.18 -10.49 -17.34
C GLY A 170 9.73 -11.93 -17.41
N ALA A 171 9.75 -12.63 -16.28
CA ALA A 171 10.37 -13.94 -16.12
C ALA A 171 9.37 -15.08 -15.86
N GLY A 172 8.07 -14.80 -15.81
CA GLY A 172 7.03 -15.84 -15.74
C GLY A 172 5.80 -15.44 -14.95
N LEU A 173 4.69 -16.10 -15.28
CA LEU A 173 3.38 -15.87 -14.68
C LEU A 173 2.81 -17.18 -14.14
N ASN A 174 2.44 -17.18 -12.85
CA ASN A 174 1.72 -18.26 -12.19
C ASN A 174 0.36 -17.76 -11.68
N ALA A 175 -0.74 -18.41 -12.06
CA ALA A 175 -2.06 -18.17 -11.46
C ALA A 175 -2.74 -19.50 -11.07
N GLY A 176 -3.17 -19.62 -9.81
CA GLY A 176 -3.57 -20.91 -9.24
C GLY A 176 -5.06 -21.29 -9.32
N ALA A 177 -5.96 -20.38 -9.72
CA ALA A 177 -7.35 -20.74 -9.98
C ALA A 177 -7.95 -20.06 -11.22
N GLY A 178 -7.09 -19.62 -12.14
CA GLY A 178 -7.49 -18.99 -13.39
C GLY A 178 -6.83 -17.63 -13.66
N LEU A 179 -6.85 -17.24 -14.93
CA LEU A 179 -6.30 -16.01 -15.44
C LEU A 179 -7.31 -15.37 -16.40
N THR A 180 -7.70 -14.14 -16.09
CA THR A 180 -8.42 -13.24 -16.99
C THR A 180 -7.51 -12.04 -17.27
N ALA A 181 -7.18 -11.84 -18.54
CA ALA A 181 -6.54 -10.65 -19.04
C ALA A 181 -7.45 -10.04 -20.11
N GLY A 182 -7.71 -8.74 -20.04
CA GLY A 182 -8.59 -8.05 -20.97
C GLY A 182 -8.02 -8.03 -22.40
N VAL A 183 -6.93 -7.31 -22.60
CA VAL A 183 -6.19 -7.26 -23.88
C VAL A 183 -4.70 -7.31 -23.60
N ASP A 184 -3.97 -8.10 -24.38
CA ASP A 184 -2.52 -8.31 -24.30
C ASP A 184 -1.99 -9.00 -23.03
N LEU A 185 -1.42 -10.19 -23.25
CA LEU A 185 -0.72 -10.99 -22.25
C LEU A 185 0.71 -11.25 -22.73
N ASN A 186 1.70 -10.83 -21.97
CA ASN A 186 3.10 -11.19 -22.18
C ASN A 186 3.69 -11.83 -20.91
N ALA A 187 4.06 -13.10 -21.01
CA ALA A 187 4.75 -13.84 -19.96
C ALA A 187 6.09 -14.35 -20.49
N GLY A 188 7.15 -13.56 -20.30
CA GLY A 188 8.44 -13.78 -20.96
C GLY A 188 9.15 -15.08 -20.58
N GLY A 189 8.93 -15.59 -19.36
CA GLY A 189 9.48 -16.88 -18.92
C GLY A 189 8.46 -18.02 -18.82
N GLY A 190 7.29 -17.86 -19.44
CA GLY A 190 6.26 -18.89 -19.49
C GLY A 190 5.03 -18.61 -18.62
N LEU A 191 3.95 -19.31 -18.97
CA LEU A 191 2.62 -19.18 -18.37
C LEU A 191 2.25 -20.50 -17.71
N ASN A 192 1.96 -20.48 -16.41
CA ASN A 192 1.47 -21.63 -15.66
C ASN A 192 0.14 -21.27 -14.99
N ILE A 193 -0.92 -21.93 -15.46
CA ILE A 193 -2.26 -21.80 -14.90
C ILE A 193 -2.62 -23.14 -14.28
N VAL A 194 -2.71 -23.18 -12.96
CA VAL A 194 -3.20 -24.37 -12.26
C VAL A 194 -4.71 -24.25 -12.24
N ASN A 195 -5.40 -25.16 -12.90
CA ASN A 195 -6.82 -25.33 -12.64
C ASN A 195 -6.95 -26.07 -11.32
N CYS A 196 -7.42 -25.37 -10.30
CA CYS A 196 -7.95 -26.03 -9.12
C CYS A 196 -9.31 -26.66 -9.54
N GLU A 197 -9.26 -27.81 -10.21
CA GLU A 197 -10.40 -28.72 -10.22
C GLU A 197 -10.67 -29.05 -8.75
N LYS A 198 -11.83 -28.61 -8.23
CA LYS A 198 -12.26 -28.98 -6.88
C LYS A 198 -12.21 -30.51 -6.77
N PRO A 199 -11.70 -31.09 -5.67
CA PRO A 199 -11.95 -32.49 -5.37
C PRO A 199 -13.45 -32.75 -5.17
#